data_AF-A0A821TQ12-F1
#
_entry.id   AF-A0A821TQ12-F1
#
_cell.length_a   1.000
_cell.length_b   1.000
_cell.length_c   1.000
_cell.angle_alpha   90.00
_cell.angle_beta   90.00
_cell.angle_gamma   90.00
#
_symmetry.space_group_name_H-M   'P 1'
#
loop_
_entity.id
_entity.type
_entity.pdbx_description
1 polymer ?
#
loop_
_entity_poly.entity_id
_entity_poly.type
_entity_poly.pdbx_seq_one_letter_code
_entity_poly.pdbx_strand_id
1 'polypeptide(L)' 'TFEYTQAFFILIYYWIKALGRVLFVHDVEKNVENETILVTGAGSGLGRGVAKRLAALGATVVLWDVNEKGNED' A
#
# COMPACT_ATOMS: atom_id res chain seq x y z
N THR A 1 20.64 -12.74 -34.93
CA THR A 1 20.37 -11.30 -35.15
C THR A 1 18.90 -10.95 -34.95
N PHE A 2 17.95 -11.66 -35.57
CA PHE A 2 16.51 -11.44 -35.41
C PHE A 2 16.02 -11.49 -33.94
N GLU A 3 16.50 -12.46 -33.16
CA GLU A 3 16.18 -12.58 -31.73
C GLU A 3 16.65 -11.37 -30.91
N TYR A 4 17.86 -10.86 -31.17
CA TYR A 4 18.39 -9.67 -30.51
C TYR A 4 17.58 -8.42 -30.86
N THR A 5 17.14 -8.29 -32.11
CA THR A 5 16.28 -7.19 -32.55
C THR A 5 14.93 -7.23 -31.82
N GLN A 6 14.30 -8.40 -31.68
CA GLN A 6 13.05 -8.58 -30.93
C GLN A 6 13.23 -8.23 -29.45
N ALA A 7 14.30 -8.74 -28.81
CA ALA A 7 14.60 -8.47 -27.41
C ALA A 7 14.82 -6.98 -27.14
N PHE A 8 15.48 -6.28 -28.06
CA PHE A 8 15.71 -4.83 -27.97
C PHE A 8 14.39 -4.03 -27.95
N PHE A 9 13.44 -4.34 -28.84
CA PHE A 9 12.14 -3.66 -28.85
C PHE A 9 11.29 -3.98 -27.62
N ILE A 10 11.33 -5.22 -27.14
CA ILE A 10 10.65 -5.61 -25.90
C ILE A 10 11.21 -4.83 -24.71
N LEU A 11 12.54 -4.71 -24.63
CA LEU A 11 13.21 -3.94 -23.58
C LEU A 11 12.79 -2.47 -23.64
N ILE A 12 12.83 -1.84 -24.82
CA ILE A 12 12.38 -0.45 -25.02
C ILE A 12 10.93 -0.27 -24.60
N TYR A 13 10.05 -1.18 -25.01
CA TYR A 13 8.63 -1.13 -24.66
C TYR A 13 8.44 -1.15 -23.14
N TYR A 14 9.12 -2.05 -22.42
CA TYR A 14 9.02 -2.11 -20.97
C TYR A 14 9.64 -0.91 -20.27
N TRP A 15 10.73 -0.34 -20.78
CA TRP A 15 11.31 0.91 -20.27
C TRP A 15 10.36 2.10 -20.43
N ILE A 16 9.74 2.27 -21.59
CA ILE A 16 8.76 3.33 -21.83
C ILE A 16 7.53 3.14 -20.93
N LYS A 17 7.04 1.91 -20.78
CA LYS A 17 5.92 1.59 -19.89
C LYS A 17 6.26 1.88 -18.42
N ALA A 18 7.48 1.56 -17.99
CA ALA A 18 7.95 1.86 -16.63
C ALA A 18 8.05 3.37 -16.41
N LEU A 19 8.64 4.10 -17.36
CA LEU A 19 8.74 5.56 -17.32
C LEU A 19 7.36 6.21 -17.29
N GLY A 20 6.43 5.73 -18.11
CA GLY A 20 5.04 6.19 -18.13
C GLY A 20 4.34 6.00 -16.79
N ARG A 21 4.56 4.86 -16.10
CA ARG A 21 4.05 4.66 -14.74
C ARG A 21 4.64 5.67 -13.75
N VAL A 22 5.96 5.86 -13.75
CA VAL A 22 6.62 6.77 -12.81
C VAL A 22 6.21 8.22 -13.03
N LEU A 23 6.04 8.67 -14.28
CA LEU A 23 5.73 10.07 -14.58
C LEU A 23 4.24 10.42 -14.49
N PHE A 24 3.34 9.48 -14.80
CA PHE A 24 1.91 9.80 -14.97
C PHE A 24 0.97 9.04 -14.04
N VAL A 25 1.40 7.95 -13.39
CA VAL A 25 0.57 7.26 -12.40
C VAL A 25 0.85 7.90 -11.04
N HIS A 26 0.01 8.87 -10.67
CA HIS A 26 -0.17 9.17 -9.26
C HIS A 26 -1.09 8.08 -8.71
N ASP A 27 -0.54 7.17 -7.90
CA ASP A 27 -1.36 6.26 -7.11
C ASP A 27 -2.23 7.14 -6.18
N VAL A 28 -3.50 7.31 -6.55
CA VAL A 28 -4.46 8.03 -5.72
C VAL A 28 -4.63 7.20 -4.45
N GLU A 29 -4.19 7.74 -3.31
CA GLU A 29 -4.43 7.11 -2.03
C GLU A 29 -5.95 6.90 -1.87
N LYS A 30 -6.35 5.69 -1.47
CA LYS A 30 -7.76 5.42 -1.18
C LYS A 30 -8.19 6.36 -0.05
N ASN A 31 -9.28 7.10 -0.27
CA ASN A 31 -9.95 7.79 0.83
C ASN A 31 -10.58 6.73 1.76
N VAL A 32 -10.22 6.76 3.03
CA VAL A 32 -10.68 5.84 4.07
C VAL A 32 -11.57 6.51 5.11
N GLU A 33 -11.92 7.78 4.90
CA GLU A 33 -12.83 8.51 5.79
C GLU A 33 -14.19 7.79 5.87
N ASN A 34 -14.70 7.59 7.08
CA ASN A 34 -15.95 6.88 7.37
C ASN A 34 -15.99 5.39 6.99
N GLU A 35 -14.87 4.79 6.60
CA GLU A 35 -14.76 3.35 6.36
C GLU A 35 -14.49 2.58 7.66
N THR A 36 -14.94 1.33 7.74
CA THR A 36 -14.61 0.42 8.86
C THR A 36 -13.51 -0.55 8.46
N ILE A 37 -12.40 -0.58 9.18
CA ILE A 37 -11.20 -1.33 8.81
C ILE A 37 -10.72 -2.20 9.99
N LEU A 38 -10.49 -3.49 9.73
CA LEU A 38 -9.87 -4.42 10.68
C LEU A 38 -8.34 -4.40 10.54
N VAL A 39 -7.63 -4.16 11.64
CA VAL A 39 -6.16 -4.24 11.69
C VAL A 39 -5.75 -5.38 12.60
N THR A 40 -5.10 -6.39 12.02
CA THR A 40 -4.49 -7.50 12.79
C THR A 40 -3.09 -7.12 13.25
N GLY A 41 -2.68 -7.59 14.43
CA GLY A 41 -1.38 -7.19 15.01
C GLY A 41 -1.34 -5.73 15.45
N ALA A 42 -2.50 -5.15 15.82
CA ALA A 42 -2.65 -3.73 16.11
C ALA A 42 -2.02 -3.29 17.44
N GLY A 43 -1.66 -4.22 18.32
CA GLY A 43 -1.14 -3.93 19.66
C GLY A 43 0.34 -3.54 19.69
N SER A 44 1.07 -3.67 18.57
CA SER A 44 2.49 -3.27 18.51
C SER A 44 2.99 -2.99 17.09
N GLY A 45 4.22 -2.47 17.00
CA GLY A 45 4.99 -2.36 15.76
C GLY A 45 4.24 -1.67 14.60
N LEU A 46 4.32 -2.28 13.42
CA LEU A 46 3.71 -1.75 12.19
C LEU A 46 2.18 -1.71 12.28
N GLY A 47 1.55 -2.77 12.81
CA GLY A 47 0.09 -2.84 12.92
C GLY A 47 -0.47 -1.69 13.77
N ARG A 48 0.19 -1.38 14.90
CA ARG A 48 -0.16 -0.20 15.72
C ARG A 48 -0.01 1.12 14.95
N GLY A 49 1.06 1.26 14.18
CA GLY A 49 1.29 2.45 13.35
C GLY A 49 0.21 2.63 12.27
N VAL A 50 -0.14 1.53 11.58
CA VAL A 50 -1.19 1.50 10.55
C VAL A 50 -2.55 1.84 11.15
N ALA A 51 -2.92 1.23 12.28
CA ALA A 51 -4.17 1.52 12.97
C ALA A 51 -4.28 3.01 13.34
N LYS A 52 -3.22 3.59 13.91
CA LYS A 52 -3.17 5.01 14.26
C LYS A 52 -3.30 5.92 13.04
N ARG A 53 -2.62 5.59 11.93
CA ARG A 53 -2.70 6.37 10.69
C ARG A 53 -4.10 6.30 10.07
N LEU A 54 -4.71 5.13 10.01
CA LEU A 54 -6.06 4.96 9.47
C LEU A 54 -7.11 5.70 10.31
N ALA A 55 -7.01 5.62 11.64
CA ALA A 55 -7.86 6.38 12.55
C ALA A 55 -7.70 7.90 12.35
N ALA A 56 -6.47 8.39 12.17
CA ALA A 56 -6.19 9.80 11.89
C ALA A 56 -6.74 10.28 10.52
N LEU A 57 -6.97 9.36 9.58
CA LEU A 57 -7.61 9.62 8.28
C LEU A 57 -9.14 9.53 8.35
N GLY A 58 -9.74 9.34 9.54
CA GLY A 58 -11.19 9.31 9.74
C GLY A 58 -11.83 7.94 9.57
N ALA A 59 -11.05 6.86 9.51
CA ALA A 59 -11.58 5.50 9.50
C ALA A 59 -12.00 5.06 10.92
N THR A 60 -13.05 4.25 11.01
CA THR A 60 -13.34 3.45 12.20
C THR A 60 -12.48 2.20 12.18
N VAL A 61 -11.57 2.06 13.14
CA VAL A 61 -10.61 0.95 13.13
C VAL A 61 -10.98 -0.08 14.20
N VAL A 62 -11.12 -1.34 13.79
CA VAL A 62 -11.26 -2.50 14.67
C VAL A 62 -9.88 -3.07 14.92
N LEU A 63 -9.43 -3.06 16.17
CA LEU A 63 -8.10 -3.51 16.56
C LEU A 63 -8.14 -4.98 16.97
N TRP A 64 -7.35 -5.83 16.29
CA TRP A 64 -7.29 -7.26 16.54
C TRP A 64 -5.87 -7.70 16.85
N ASP A 65 -5.57 -7.91 18.12
CA ASP A 65 -4.28 -8.43 18.58
C ASP A 65 -4.48 -9.41 19.74
N VAL A 66 -3.54 -10.35 19.89
CA VAL A 66 -3.49 -11.27 21.03
C VAL A 66 -2.91 -10.59 22.28
N ASN A 67 -2.12 -9.53 22.10
CA ASN A 67 -1.60 -8.73 23.17
C ASN A 67 -2.63 -7.67 23.61
N GLU A 68 -3.52 -8.05 24.52
CA GLU A 68 -4.60 -7.20 25.06
C GLU A 68 -4.06 -5.86 25.56
N LYS A 69 -3.00 -5.88 26.38
CA LYS A 69 -2.40 -4.66 26.92
C LYS A 69 -1.94 -3.70 25.82
N GLY A 70 -1.25 -4.23 24.80
CA GLY A 70 -0.80 -3.41 23.67
C GLY A 70 -1.96 -2.89 22.81
N ASN A 71 -3.09 -3.60 22.78
CA ASN A 71 -4.27 -3.26 22.00
C ASN A 71 -5.15 -2.19 22.68
N GLU A 72 -5.06 -2.07 24.01
CA GLU A 72 -5.75 -1.07 24.83
C GLU A 72 -4.97 0.27 24.97
N ASP A 73 -3.66 0.27 24.67
CA ASP A 73 -2.73 1.41 24.76
C ASP A 73 -2.71 2.35 23.52
#